data_AF-A0A844TXL5-F1
#
_entry.id   AF-A0A844TXL5-F1
#
_cell.length_a   1.000
_cell.length_b   1.000
_cell.length_c   1.000
_cell.angle_alpha   90.00
_cell.angle_beta   90.00
_cell.angle_gamma   90.00
#
_symmetry.space_group_name_H-M   'P 1'
#
loop_
_entity.id
_entity.type
_entity.pdbx_description
1 polymer ?
#
loop_
_entity_poly.entity_id
_entity_poly.type
_entity_poly.pdbx_seq_one_letter_code
_entity_poly.pdbx_strand_id
1 'polypeptide(L)'
;MKDDSDPSYAKELAEMEAWDRMLWLAQAYLEASEALCHAMLDGGFSSQYSSSRVVLHIARQGIELFLKGAIAAHGGAPEHLGHNLNKLYREYRRFYPELRYHFEVPRQFLVSLNEELFPEDTDAFHGVLDQRHRYATDRKGASFAIPETFDPVTMKETLSELRRVFQVIEWVELRPYLKAVHGKGGS
;
A
#
# COMPACT_ATOMS: atom_id res chain seq x y z
N MET A 1 -8.22 20.95 10.19
CA MET A 1 -7.20 21.13 9.13
C MET A 1 -6.06 21.89 9.77
N LYS A 2 -4.84 21.36 9.78
CA LYS A 2 -3.67 22.11 10.29
C LYS A 2 -3.38 23.28 9.33
N ASP A 3 -2.90 24.38 9.90
CA ASP A 3 -2.54 25.62 9.20
C ASP A 3 -1.20 25.44 8.46
N ASP A 4 -1.10 25.93 7.22
CA ASP A 4 0.05 25.72 6.32
C ASP A 4 1.36 26.38 6.81
N SER A 5 1.29 27.13 7.92
CA SER A 5 2.44 27.79 8.55
C SER A 5 3.19 26.96 9.60
N ASP A 6 2.71 25.76 9.94
CA ASP A 6 3.40 24.88 10.91
C ASP A 6 4.68 24.32 10.26
N PRO A 7 5.89 24.57 10.81
CA PRO A 7 7.10 23.98 10.27
C PRO A 7 6.90 22.47 10.19
N SER A 8 7.07 21.90 8.99
CA SER A 8 6.88 20.48 8.68
C SER A 8 7.95 19.60 9.35
N TYR A 9 8.12 19.74 10.65
CA TYR A 9 8.87 18.85 11.47
C TYR A 9 7.93 17.71 11.81
N ALA A 10 8.26 16.50 11.37
CA ALA A 10 7.51 15.28 11.64
C ALA A 10 7.58 14.86 13.13
N LYS A 11 7.56 15.82 14.05
CA LYS A 11 7.55 15.62 15.51
C LYS A 11 6.38 14.72 15.91
N GLU A 12 5.24 14.91 15.25
CA GLU A 12 4.06 14.04 15.30
C GLU A 12 4.40 12.56 15.08
N LEU A 13 5.21 12.25 14.05
CA LEU A 13 5.60 10.87 13.74
C LEU A 13 6.74 10.37 14.64
N ALA A 14 7.60 11.26 15.12
CA ALA A 14 8.78 10.89 15.92
C ALA A 14 8.40 10.21 17.24
N GLU A 15 7.28 10.63 17.85
CA GLU A 15 6.78 10.10 19.12
C GLU A 15 5.94 8.81 18.95
N MET A 16 5.67 8.39 17.72
CA MET A 16 4.86 7.21 17.42
C MET A 16 5.69 5.95 17.30
N GLU A 17 5.07 4.81 17.59
CA GLU A 17 5.64 3.50 17.26
C GLU A 17 5.87 3.38 15.74
N ALA A 18 6.92 2.63 15.37
CA ALA A 18 7.28 2.49 13.96
C ALA A 18 6.16 1.90 13.10
N TRP A 19 5.40 0.95 13.64
CA TRP A 19 4.24 0.36 12.97
C TRP A 19 3.11 1.38 12.78
N ASP A 20 2.90 2.26 13.76
CA ASP A 20 1.83 3.25 13.73
C ASP A 20 2.11 4.33 12.68
N ARG A 21 3.37 4.78 12.58
CA ARG A 21 3.82 5.66 11.48
C ARG A 21 3.51 5.07 10.10
N MET A 22 3.74 3.77 9.92
CA MET A 22 3.48 3.11 8.64
C MET A 22 2.00 3.09 8.29
N LEU A 23 1.11 2.85 9.26
CA LEU A 23 -0.33 2.87 9.03
C LEU A 23 -0.84 4.29 8.68
N TRP A 24 -0.35 5.32 9.36
CA TRP A 24 -0.68 6.71 9.02
C TRP A 24 -0.22 7.09 7.61
N LEU A 25 1.02 6.75 7.26
CA LEU A 25 1.52 6.99 5.91
C LEU A 25 0.72 6.19 4.87
N ALA A 26 0.32 4.95 5.17
CA ALA A 26 -0.49 4.14 4.26
C ALA A 26 -1.79 4.85 3.85
N GLN A 27 -2.49 5.46 4.81
CA GLN A 27 -3.69 6.25 4.54
C GLN A 27 -3.40 7.45 3.66
N ALA A 28 -2.34 8.21 3.98
CA ALA A 28 -1.94 9.39 3.21
C ALA A 28 -1.56 9.05 1.76
N TYR A 29 -0.87 7.92 1.54
CA TYR A 29 -0.57 7.44 0.18
C TYR A 29 -1.85 7.09 -0.59
N LEU A 30 -2.76 6.32 0.01
CA LEU A 30 -4.02 5.98 -0.67
C LEU A 30 -4.87 7.22 -0.97
N GLU A 31 -4.96 8.16 -0.04
CA GLU A 31 -5.64 9.44 -0.23
C GLU A 31 -5.02 10.27 -1.36
N ALA A 32 -3.69 10.38 -1.39
CA ALA A 32 -2.99 11.09 -2.46
C ALA A 32 -3.25 10.43 -3.83
N SER A 33 -3.26 9.09 -3.87
CA SER A 33 -3.56 8.35 -5.09
C SER A 33 -5.01 8.59 -5.58
N GLU A 34 -5.97 8.61 -4.65
CA GLU A 34 -7.38 8.91 -4.96
C GLU A 34 -7.55 10.36 -5.46
N ALA A 35 -6.87 11.32 -4.83
CA ALA A 35 -6.88 12.72 -5.22
C ALA A 35 -6.31 12.93 -6.64
N LEU A 36 -5.26 12.20 -7.02
CA LEU A 36 -4.73 12.24 -8.39
C LEU A 36 -5.73 11.70 -9.41
N CYS A 37 -6.48 10.64 -9.09
CA CYS A 37 -7.57 10.18 -9.96
C CYS A 37 -8.66 11.25 -10.11
N HIS A 38 -9.00 11.95 -9.03
CA HIS A 38 -9.96 13.06 -9.08
C HIS A 38 -9.45 14.19 -10.00
N ALA A 39 -8.19 14.60 -9.83
CA ALA A 39 -7.57 15.61 -10.68
C ALA A 39 -7.51 15.19 -12.16
N MET A 40 -7.36 13.89 -12.47
CA MET A 40 -7.45 13.41 -13.86
C MET A 40 -8.85 13.60 -14.45
N LEU A 41 -9.90 13.36 -13.66
CA LEU A 41 -11.29 13.52 -14.09
C LEU A 41 -11.65 14.99 -14.31
N ASP A 42 -11.10 15.87 -13.47
CA ASP A 42 -11.33 17.32 -13.54
C ASP A 42 -10.42 18.03 -14.57
N GLY A 43 -9.49 17.30 -15.20
CA GLY A 43 -8.51 17.85 -16.15
C GLY A 43 -7.34 18.61 -15.50
N GLY A 44 -7.22 18.58 -14.16
CA GLY A 44 -6.09 19.12 -13.41
C GLY A 44 -4.84 18.24 -13.44
N PHE A 45 -4.95 17.00 -13.91
CA PHE A 45 -3.83 16.07 -14.11
C PHE A 45 -4.00 15.30 -15.42
N SER A 46 -2.92 15.03 -16.15
CA SER A 46 -3.03 14.34 -17.44
C SER A 46 -3.39 12.87 -17.28
N SER A 47 -4.25 12.33 -18.15
CA SER A 47 -4.55 10.88 -18.21
C SER A 47 -3.57 10.11 -19.10
N GLN A 48 -2.30 10.54 -19.14
CA GLN A 48 -1.25 9.87 -19.90
C GLN A 48 -0.71 8.66 -19.13
N TYR A 49 -0.05 7.76 -19.85
CA TYR A 49 0.58 6.56 -19.28
C TYR A 49 1.54 6.90 -18.12
N SER A 50 2.37 7.93 -18.26
CA SER A 50 3.27 8.38 -17.19
C SER A 50 2.52 8.76 -15.91
N SER A 51 1.38 9.42 -16.04
CA SER A 51 0.54 9.84 -14.93
C SER A 51 -0.17 8.68 -14.24
N SER A 52 -0.63 7.67 -15.01
CA SER A 52 -1.22 6.47 -14.41
C SER A 52 -0.18 5.66 -13.62
N ARG A 53 1.09 5.59 -14.09
CA ARG A 53 2.16 4.92 -13.32
C ARG A 53 2.39 5.57 -11.95
N VAL A 54 2.32 6.91 -11.87
CA VAL A 54 2.44 7.63 -10.59
C VAL A 54 1.30 7.26 -9.65
N VAL A 55 0.05 7.27 -10.13
CA VAL A 55 -1.12 6.87 -9.31
C VAL A 55 -0.94 5.45 -8.79
N LEU A 56 -0.63 4.51 -9.68
CA LEU A 56 -0.44 3.11 -9.31
C LEU A 56 0.73 2.92 -8.34
N HIS A 57 1.82 3.67 -8.50
CA HIS A 57 2.96 3.62 -7.59
C HIS A 57 2.57 4.05 -6.17
N ILE A 58 1.89 5.18 -6.06
CA ILE A 58 1.46 5.76 -4.78
C ILE A 58 0.46 4.82 -4.10
N ALA A 59 -0.53 4.29 -4.84
CA ALA A 59 -1.48 3.31 -4.33
C ALA A 59 -0.78 2.05 -3.79
N ARG A 60 0.14 1.48 -4.58
CA ARG A 60 0.93 0.30 -4.19
C ARG A 60 1.72 0.56 -2.92
N GLN A 61 2.33 1.75 -2.79
CA GLN A 61 3.07 2.13 -1.59
C GLN A 61 2.17 2.20 -0.35
N GLY A 62 0.94 2.71 -0.50
CA GLY A 62 -0.06 2.71 0.57
C GLY A 62 -0.40 1.30 1.05
N ILE A 63 -0.66 0.38 0.12
CA ILE A 63 -0.93 -1.04 0.43
C ILE A 63 0.26 -1.70 1.14
N GLU A 64 1.46 -1.46 0.63
CA GLU A 64 2.68 -2.01 1.21
C GLU A 64 2.87 -1.55 2.67
N LEU A 65 2.73 -0.25 2.91
CA LEU A 65 2.89 0.31 4.25
C LEU A 65 1.81 -0.16 5.22
N PHE A 66 0.58 -0.34 4.76
CA PHE A 66 -0.48 -0.91 5.59
C PHE A 66 -0.12 -2.32 6.05
N LEU A 67 0.30 -3.18 5.11
CA LEU A 67 0.68 -4.55 5.40
C LEU A 67 1.88 -4.62 6.35
N LYS A 68 2.94 -3.84 6.07
CA LYS A 68 4.13 -3.78 6.93
C LYS A 68 3.79 -3.25 8.32
N GLY A 69 2.98 -2.19 8.40
CA GLY A 69 2.49 -1.62 9.65
C GLY A 69 1.75 -2.67 10.47
N ALA A 70 0.76 -3.34 9.89
CA ALA A 70 0.01 -4.36 10.61
C ALA A 70 0.88 -5.54 11.08
N ILE A 71 1.77 -6.07 10.24
CA ILE A 71 2.68 -7.16 10.61
C ILE A 71 3.61 -6.73 11.76
N ALA A 72 4.23 -5.55 11.66
CA ALA A 72 5.09 -5.02 12.72
C ALA A 72 4.33 -4.79 14.02
N ALA A 73 3.08 -4.34 13.94
CA ALA A 73 2.25 -4.11 15.12
C ALA A 73 1.96 -5.40 15.91
N HIS A 74 1.87 -6.54 15.21
CA HIS A 74 1.76 -7.86 15.83
C HIS A 74 3.12 -8.42 16.32
N GLY A 75 4.23 -7.70 16.13
CA GLY A 75 5.58 -8.16 16.48
C GLY A 75 6.27 -9.00 15.40
N GLY A 76 5.75 -9.01 14.18
CA GLY A 76 6.44 -9.57 13.01
C GLY A 76 7.57 -8.66 12.51
N ALA A 77 8.39 -9.21 11.60
CA ALA A 77 9.55 -8.54 11.01
C ALA A 77 9.35 -8.29 9.50
N PRO A 78 8.54 -7.29 9.10
CA PRO A 78 8.17 -7.07 7.70
C PRO A 78 9.34 -6.68 6.79
N GLU A 79 10.45 -6.17 7.34
CA GLU A 79 11.66 -5.78 6.62
C GLU A 79 12.28 -6.94 5.82
N HIS A 80 12.14 -8.18 6.29
CA HIS A 80 12.64 -9.36 5.59
C HIS A 80 11.82 -9.75 4.36
N LEU A 81 10.61 -9.20 4.20
CA LEU A 81 9.69 -9.53 3.11
C LEU A 81 9.87 -8.59 1.88
N GLY A 82 10.72 -7.58 2.01
CA GLY A 82 11.01 -6.62 0.94
C GLY A 82 9.76 -5.82 0.54
N HIS A 83 9.55 -5.65 -0.76
CA HIS A 83 8.42 -4.89 -1.32
C HIS A 83 7.34 -5.80 -1.93
N ASN A 84 7.43 -7.12 -1.78
CA ASN A 84 6.53 -8.04 -2.48
C ASN A 84 5.16 -8.11 -1.80
N LEU A 85 4.12 -7.53 -2.43
CA LEU A 85 2.76 -7.50 -1.88
C LEU A 85 2.15 -8.90 -1.69
N ASN A 86 2.44 -9.89 -2.54
CA ASN A 86 1.98 -11.27 -2.34
C ASN A 86 2.57 -11.87 -1.05
N LYS A 87 3.89 -11.73 -0.85
CA LYS A 87 4.58 -12.20 0.37
C LYS A 87 4.07 -11.48 1.62
N LEU A 88 3.95 -10.15 1.55
CA LEU A 88 3.42 -9.32 2.65
C LEU A 88 1.97 -9.68 2.99
N TYR A 89 1.09 -9.83 2.00
CA TYR A 89 -0.31 -10.16 2.25
C TYR A 89 -0.46 -11.57 2.85
N ARG A 90 0.32 -12.55 2.39
CA ARG A 90 0.36 -13.89 3.00
C ARG A 90 0.76 -13.83 4.46
N GLU A 91 1.84 -13.11 4.78
CA GLU A 91 2.29 -12.99 6.15
C GLU A 91 1.28 -12.26 7.03
N TYR A 92 0.69 -11.17 6.53
CA TYR A 92 -0.42 -10.47 7.19
C TYR A 92 -1.57 -11.42 7.53
N ARG A 93 -1.98 -12.30 6.59
CA ARG A 93 -3.05 -13.28 6.83
C ARG A 93 -2.65 -14.39 7.82
N ARG A 94 -1.37 -14.63 8.06
CA ARG A 94 -0.90 -15.54 9.13
C ARG A 94 -1.04 -14.90 10.51
N PHE A 95 -0.74 -13.61 10.64
CA PHE A 95 -0.91 -12.86 11.88
C PHE A 95 -2.38 -12.53 12.18
N TYR A 96 -3.17 -12.28 11.15
CA TYR A 96 -4.57 -11.87 11.26
C TYR A 96 -5.49 -12.81 10.46
N PRO A 97 -5.66 -14.08 10.89
CA PRO A 97 -6.41 -15.08 10.13
C PRO A 97 -7.92 -14.86 10.15
N GLU A 98 -8.47 -14.09 11.10
CA GLU A 98 -9.91 -13.87 11.18
C GLU A 98 -10.44 -13.04 10.00
N LEU A 99 -11.72 -13.27 9.65
CA LEU A 99 -12.37 -12.59 8.53
C LEU A 99 -12.55 -11.09 8.75
N ARG A 100 -12.62 -10.62 10.00
CA ARG A 100 -12.72 -9.19 10.32
C ARG A 100 -11.50 -8.37 9.92
N TYR A 101 -10.34 -9.02 9.75
CA TYR A 101 -9.11 -8.43 9.24
C TYR A 101 -8.91 -8.65 7.74
N HIS A 102 -9.88 -9.28 7.06
CA HIS A 102 -9.75 -9.59 5.65
C HIS A 102 -10.05 -8.38 4.77
N PHE A 103 -9.27 -8.23 3.71
CA PHE A 103 -9.53 -7.32 2.60
C PHE A 103 -8.94 -7.90 1.32
N GLU A 104 -9.40 -7.44 0.17
CA GLU A 104 -8.84 -7.84 -1.12
C GLU A 104 -7.80 -6.81 -1.60
N VAL A 105 -6.60 -7.28 -1.92
CA VAL A 105 -5.63 -6.44 -2.64
C VAL A 105 -6.08 -6.37 -4.10
N PRO A 106 -6.25 -5.17 -4.68
CA PRO A 106 -6.67 -5.04 -6.07
C PRO A 106 -5.70 -5.75 -7.03
N ARG A 107 -6.26 -6.49 -8.00
CA ARG A 107 -5.50 -7.43 -8.86
C ARG A 107 -4.35 -6.78 -9.62
N GLN A 108 -4.49 -5.51 -10.01
CA GLN A 108 -3.45 -4.74 -10.69
C GLN A 108 -2.16 -4.56 -9.86
N PHE A 109 -2.23 -4.73 -8.54
CA PHE A 109 -1.08 -4.67 -7.64
C PHE A 109 -0.51 -6.05 -7.31
N LEU A 110 -1.20 -7.12 -7.72
CA LEU A 110 -0.77 -8.50 -7.49
C LEU A 110 -0.11 -9.08 -8.72
N VAL A 111 0.80 -10.02 -8.49
CA VAL A 111 1.34 -10.89 -9.54
C VAL A 111 0.45 -12.11 -9.63
N SER A 112 0.13 -12.55 -10.86
CA SER A 112 -0.71 -13.72 -11.11
C SER A 112 -0.15 -14.94 -10.38
N LEU A 113 -1.00 -15.67 -9.65
CA LEU A 113 -0.63 -16.92 -8.96
C LEU A 113 -0.08 -17.99 -9.92
N ASN A 114 -0.37 -17.90 -11.22
CA ASN A 114 0.19 -18.83 -12.22
C ASN A 114 1.71 -18.63 -12.41
N GLU A 115 2.25 -17.46 -12.08
CA GLU A 115 3.69 -17.19 -12.13
C GLU A 115 4.43 -17.70 -10.88
N GLU A 116 3.70 -18.16 -9.85
CA GLU A 116 4.28 -18.88 -8.71
C GLU A 116 4.58 -20.35 -9.00
N LEU A 117 4.06 -20.88 -10.12
CA LEU A 117 4.44 -22.20 -10.62
C LEU A 117 5.91 -22.24 -11.08
N PHE A 118 6.53 -21.07 -11.27
CA PHE A 118 7.94 -20.90 -11.64
C PHE A 118 8.64 -19.94 -10.65
N PRO A 119 9.06 -20.44 -9.47
CA PRO A 119 9.60 -19.62 -8.38
C PRO A 119 10.76 -18.71 -8.78
N GLU A 120 11.57 -19.15 -9.75
CA GLU A 120 12.72 -18.41 -10.27
C GLU A 120 12.30 -17.20 -11.11
N ASP A 121 11.16 -17.27 -11.79
CA ASP A 121 10.58 -16.17 -12.56
C ASP A 121 9.80 -15.20 -11.66
N THR A 122 9.26 -15.68 -10.54
CA THR A 122 8.41 -14.87 -9.65
C THR A 122 9.20 -13.73 -9.00
N ASP A 123 10.39 -13.98 -8.45
CA ASP A 123 11.18 -12.92 -7.80
C ASP A 123 11.73 -11.90 -8.81
N ALA A 124 12.08 -12.34 -10.03
CA ALA A 124 12.45 -11.44 -11.13
C ALA A 124 11.26 -10.57 -11.57
N PHE A 125 10.08 -11.15 -11.72
CA PHE A 125 8.86 -10.43 -12.10
C PHE A 125 8.38 -9.47 -11.01
N HIS A 126 8.48 -9.85 -9.73
CA HIS A 126 8.15 -8.99 -8.60
C HIS A 126 9.07 -7.76 -8.50
N GLY A 127 10.38 -7.95 -8.70
CA GLY A 127 11.33 -6.84 -8.81
C GLY A 127 10.98 -5.92 -9.97
N VAL A 128 10.51 -6.50 -11.07
CA VAL A 128 10.04 -5.78 -12.25
C VAL A 128 8.70 -5.06 -11.99
N LEU A 129 7.73 -5.62 -11.28
CA LEU A 129 6.42 -4.99 -11.05
C LEU A 129 6.52 -3.72 -10.17
N ASP A 130 7.38 -3.77 -9.15
CA ASP A 130 7.73 -2.60 -8.34
C ASP A 130 8.50 -1.54 -9.14
N GLN A 131 9.40 -1.97 -10.02
CA GLN A 131 10.14 -1.07 -10.92
C GLN A 131 9.27 -0.48 -12.03
N ARG A 132 8.32 -1.23 -12.58
CA ARG A 132 7.42 -0.80 -13.65
C ARG A 132 6.61 0.43 -13.26
N HIS A 133 6.22 0.56 -12.00
CA HIS A 133 5.46 1.73 -11.53
C HIS A 133 6.32 3.00 -11.40
N ARG A 134 7.65 2.85 -11.35
CA ARG A 134 8.60 3.94 -11.09
C ARG A 134 9.45 4.31 -12.30
N TYR A 135 9.74 3.35 -13.17
CA TYR A 135 10.69 3.49 -14.26
C TYR A 135 10.05 3.04 -15.57
N ALA A 136 10.46 3.68 -16.68
CA ALA A 136 10.04 3.27 -18.02
C ALA A 136 10.79 2.04 -18.54
N THR A 137 11.93 1.72 -17.92
CA THR A 137 12.83 0.64 -18.29
C THR A 137 13.32 -0.11 -17.05
N ASP A 138 13.71 -1.37 -17.23
CA ASP A 138 14.41 -2.13 -16.20
C ASP A 138 15.88 -1.67 -16.07
N ARG A 139 16.60 -2.24 -15.09
CA ARG A 139 18.03 -1.96 -14.89
C ARG A 139 18.92 -2.29 -16.10
N LYS A 140 18.44 -3.09 -17.05
CA LYS A 140 19.15 -3.51 -18.27
C LYS A 140 18.70 -2.69 -19.51
N GLY A 141 17.82 -1.72 -19.34
CA GLY A 141 17.30 -0.87 -20.42
C GLY A 141 16.14 -1.48 -21.21
N ALA A 142 15.60 -2.64 -20.79
CA ALA A 142 14.44 -3.23 -21.44
C ALA A 142 13.18 -2.42 -21.10
N SER A 143 12.39 -2.09 -22.13
CA SER A 143 11.19 -1.26 -21.98
C SER A 143 10.07 -1.98 -21.25
N PHE A 144 9.40 -1.25 -20.36
CA PHE A 144 8.14 -1.66 -19.73
C PHE A 144 6.90 -1.15 -20.46
N ALA A 145 7.05 -0.57 -21.66
CA ALA A 145 5.96 -0.06 -22.47
C ALA A 145 5.07 -1.21 -22.99
N ILE A 146 4.16 -1.65 -22.14
CA ILE A 146 3.09 -2.59 -22.45
C ILE A 146 1.81 -1.77 -22.61
N PRO A 147 0.93 -2.07 -23.59
CA PRO A 147 -0.38 -1.44 -23.66
C PRO A 147 -1.14 -1.68 -22.35
N GLU A 148 -1.36 -0.63 -21.58
CA GLU A 148 -2.11 -0.65 -20.33
C GLU A 148 -3.25 0.36 -20.45
N THR A 149 -4.48 -0.11 -20.23
CA THR A 149 -5.65 0.75 -20.17
C THR A 149 -5.84 1.16 -18.72
N PHE A 150 -5.66 2.44 -18.41
CA PHE A 150 -5.95 2.98 -17.09
C PHE A 150 -7.25 3.79 -17.14
N ASP A 151 -8.24 3.36 -16.35
CA ASP A 151 -9.48 4.11 -16.15
C ASP A 151 -9.46 4.83 -14.80
N PRO A 152 -9.35 6.18 -14.78
CA PRO A 152 -9.35 6.95 -13.53
C PRO A 152 -10.65 6.83 -12.74
N VAL A 153 -11.79 6.55 -13.39
CA VAL A 153 -13.08 6.37 -12.69
C VAL A 153 -13.03 5.09 -11.85
N THR A 154 -12.80 3.94 -12.49
CA THR A 154 -12.69 2.66 -11.80
C THR A 154 -11.58 2.66 -10.74
N MET A 155 -10.43 3.27 -11.04
CA MET A 155 -9.33 3.33 -10.08
C MET A 155 -9.69 4.17 -8.85
N LYS A 156 -10.33 5.33 -9.02
CA LYS A 156 -10.79 6.16 -7.90
C LYS A 156 -11.71 5.37 -6.97
N GLU A 157 -12.71 4.67 -7.53
CA GLU A 157 -13.65 3.85 -6.75
C GLU A 157 -12.94 2.73 -5.99
N THR A 158 -12.01 2.04 -6.66
CA THR A 158 -11.19 0.99 -6.05
C THR A 158 -10.37 1.53 -4.86
N LEU A 159 -9.73 2.69 -5.02
CA LEU A 159 -8.90 3.30 -3.98
C LEU A 159 -9.74 3.81 -2.80
N SER A 160 -10.89 4.41 -3.09
CA SER A 160 -11.82 4.92 -2.07
C SER A 160 -12.33 3.77 -1.19
N GLU A 161 -12.73 2.65 -1.80
CA GLU A 161 -13.18 1.47 -1.08
C GLU A 161 -12.03 0.83 -0.27
N LEU A 162 -10.84 0.69 -0.86
CA LEU A 162 -9.69 0.15 -0.17
C LEU A 162 -9.30 0.98 1.05
N ARG A 163 -9.28 2.31 0.91
CA ARG A 163 -9.02 3.26 2.00
C ARG A 163 -10.06 3.10 3.10
N ARG A 164 -11.35 3.03 2.75
CA ARG A 164 -12.45 2.81 3.71
C ARG A 164 -12.26 1.50 4.48
N VAL A 165 -11.95 0.40 3.79
CA VAL A 165 -11.71 -0.90 4.42
C VAL A 165 -10.50 -0.85 5.35
N PHE A 166 -9.40 -0.22 4.93
CA PHE A 166 -8.21 -0.05 5.77
C PHE A 166 -8.51 0.73 7.03
N GLN A 167 -9.29 1.81 6.93
CA GLN A 167 -9.71 2.58 8.10
C GLN A 167 -10.56 1.73 9.06
N VAL A 168 -11.51 0.94 8.55
CA VAL A 168 -12.29 0.03 9.40
C VAL A 168 -11.39 -0.98 10.11
N ILE A 169 -10.54 -1.69 9.35
CA ILE A 169 -9.62 -2.68 9.92
C ILE A 169 -8.71 -2.03 10.96
N GLU A 170 -8.12 -0.88 10.65
CA GLU A 170 -7.21 -0.18 11.55
C GLU A 170 -7.90 0.26 12.85
N TRP A 171 -8.99 1.02 12.74
CA TRP A 171 -9.59 1.72 13.88
C TRP A 171 -10.55 0.86 14.68
N VAL A 172 -11.26 -0.07 14.03
CA VAL A 172 -12.28 -0.91 14.67
C VAL A 172 -11.68 -2.23 15.16
N GLU A 173 -10.70 -2.79 14.45
CA GLU A 173 -10.21 -4.14 14.75
C GLU A 173 -8.78 -4.16 15.28
N LEU A 174 -7.82 -3.57 14.56
CA LEU A 174 -6.38 -3.70 14.81
C LEU A 174 -5.96 -2.89 16.04
N ARG A 175 -6.27 -1.59 16.10
CA ARG A 175 -5.90 -0.75 17.25
C ARG A 175 -6.55 -1.23 18.56
N PRO A 176 -7.85 -1.59 18.61
CA PRO A 176 -8.44 -2.15 19.83
C PRO A 176 -7.83 -3.48 20.24
N TYR A 177 -7.53 -4.36 19.29
CA TYR A 177 -6.82 -5.62 19.55
C TYR A 177 -5.45 -5.37 20.19
N LEU A 178 -4.63 -4.50 19.59
CA LEU A 178 -3.30 -4.17 20.10
C LEU A 178 -3.36 -3.54 21.50
N LYS A 179 -4.34 -2.67 21.76
CA LYS A 179 -4.57 -2.13 23.12
C LYS A 179 -4.93 -3.23 24.11
N ALA A 180 -5.73 -4.21 23.73
CA ALA A 180 -6.11 -5.31 24.62
C ALA A 180 -4.94 -6.27 24.90
N VAL A 181 -4.07 -6.50 23.91
CA VAL A 181 -2.91 -7.40 24.01
C VAL A 181 -1.74 -6.74 24.74
N HIS A 182 -1.40 -5.49 24.39
CA HIS A 182 -0.26 -4.77 24.98
C HIS A 182 -0.63 -3.95 26.23
N GLY A 183 -1.90 -3.56 26.40
CA GLY A 183 -2.36 -2.75 27.54
C GLY A 183 -2.60 -3.54 28.84
N LYS A 184 -2.45 -4.86 28.85
CA LYS A 184 -2.57 -5.70 30.07
C LYS A 184 -1.26 -5.85 30.87
N GLY A 185 -0.24 -5.04 30.59
CA GLY A 185 1.06 -5.07 31.25
C GLY A 185 1.32 -3.96 32.28
N GLY A 186 0.30 -3.22 32.73
CA GLY A 186 0.41 -2.22 33.78
C GLY A 186 -0.23 -2.71 35.07
N SER A 187 0.58 -3.35 35.93
CA SER A 187 0.28 -3.62 37.34
C SER A 187 0.17 -2.32 38.14
#